data_AF-A0A7S4FAI2-F1
#
_entry.id   AF-A0A7S4FAI2-F1
#
_cell.length_a   1.000
_cell.length_b   1.000
_cell.length_c   1.000
_cell.angle_alpha   90.00
_cell.angle_beta   90.00
_cell.angle_gamma   90.00
#
_symmetry.space_group_name_H-M   'P 1'
#
loop_
_entity.id
_entity.type
_entity.pdbx_description
1 polymer ?
#
loop_
_entity_poly.entity_id
_entity_poly.type
_entity_poly.pdbx_seq_one_letter_code
_entity_poly.pdbx_strand_id
1 'polypeptide(L)'
;ADFPKQSGAHATTAPTTSGARTSCTARAGVRTASPMAAVRPAVRSNRELSGLNSLLADAGFELLQELESDLASERRLGALRLAKLIDGSSDDEAPVLAAFLRESGALDVLMVLIDDDDVDIYQQALMILGNLASDAFDPNSALTKEMLLDLDVLAHLLPHLRVASGTMRFEATQLYVAACLQNL
;
A
#
# COMPACT_ATOMS: atom_id res chain seq x y z
N ALA A 1 -31.69 49.18 -2.31
CA ALA A 1 -31.55 48.30 -3.47
C ALA A 1 -31.03 46.97 -2.96
N ASP A 2 -31.87 46.14 -2.34
CA ASP A 2 -32.93 45.29 -2.94
C ASP A 2 -32.42 43.86 -3.10
N PHE A 3 -32.73 43.05 -2.10
CA PHE A 3 -32.79 41.60 -2.20
C PHE A 3 -34.17 41.20 -2.71
N PRO A 4 -34.30 40.29 -3.68
CA PRO A 4 -35.57 39.61 -3.87
C PRO A 4 -35.67 38.40 -2.93
N LYS A 5 -36.64 38.48 -2.01
CA LYS A 5 -37.37 37.34 -1.46
C LYS A 5 -38.51 36.97 -2.42
N GLN A 6 -38.81 35.66 -2.54
CA GLN A 6 -40.15 35.03 -2.57
C GLN A 6 -39.96 33.56 -3.02
N SER A 7 -40.38 32.49 -2.33
CA SER A 7 -41.64 32.14 -1.64
C SER A 7 -42.57 31.24 -2.49
N GLY A 8 -42.81 30.03 -1.96
CA GLY A 8 -44.04 29.22 -2.15
C GLY A 8 -43.96 28.12 -3.21
N ALA A 9 -44.63 26.97 -3.12
CA ALA A 9 -45.36 26.28 -2.05
C ALA A 9 -45.79 24.88 -2.60
N HIS A 10 -45.86 23.87 -1.72
CA HIS A 10 -46.76 22.69 -1.68
C HIS A 10 -47.06 21.79 -2.90
N ALA A 11 -46.82 20.48 -2.72
CA ALA A 11 -47.80 19.35 -2.75
C ALA A 11 -47.01 18.01 -2.78
N THR A 12 -46.95 17.21 -1.71
CA THR A 12 -47.87 16.12 -1.30
C THR A 12 -48.34 15.22 -2.44
N THR A 13 -47.84 13.97 -2.49
CA THR A 13 -48.65 12.73 -2.54
C THR A 13 -47.77 11.51 -2.28
N ALA A 14 -48.13 10.72 -1.26
CA ALA A 14 -47.74 9.32 -1.12
C ALA A 14 -48.62 8.42 -2.00
N PRO A 15 -48.20 7.19 -2.31
CA PRO A 15 -49.13 6.11 -2.63
C PRO A 15 -49.12 5.00 -1.56
N THR A 16 -50.34 4.67 -1.15
CA THR A 16 -50.75 3.60 -0.24
C THR A 16 -50.83 2.25 -0.96
N THR A 17 -50.29 1.22 -0.31
CA THR A 17 -50.71 -0.20 -0.23
C THR A 17 -51.54 -0.87 -1.34
N SER A 18 -51.08 -2.04 -1.81
CA SER A 18 -51.96 -3.19 -2.06
C SER A 18 -51.17 -4.51 -2.00
N GLY A 19 -51.70 -5.47 -1.25
CA GLY A 19 -51.07 -6.76 -0.97
C GLY A 19 -51.52 -7.88 -1.90
N ALA A 20 -50.74 -8.95 -1.93
CA ALA A 20 -51.19 -10.28 -2.30
C ALA A 20 -50.39 -11.31 -1.49
N ARG A 21 -51.10 -12.02 -0.60
CA ARG A 21 -50.63 -13.25 0.02
C ARG A 21 -50.72 -14.36 -1.01
N THR A 22 -49.66 -15.15 -1.16
CA THR A 22 -49.76 -16.55 -1.60
C THR A 22 -48.89 -17.40 -0.71
N SER A 23 -49.54 -18.35 -0.05
CA SER A 23 -48.96 -19.45 0.70
C SER A 23 -48.27 -20.44 -0.26
N CYS A 24 -47.09 -20.93 0.12
CA CYS A 24 -46.65 -22.24 -0.33
C CYS A 24 -45.76 -22.90 0.72
N THR A 25 -46.26 -23.99 1.27
CA THR A 25 -45.54 -24.97 2.09
C THR A 25 -44.48 -25.69 1.25
N ALA A 26 -43.25 -25.86 1.75
CA ALA A 26 -42.48 -27.12 1.59
C ALA A 26 -41.10 -27.10 2.28
N ARG A 27 -40.92 -28.15 3.09
CA ARG A 27 -39.70 -28.94 3.31
C ARG A 27 -38.43 -28.28 3.85
N ALA A 28 -38.14 -28.66 5.10
CA ALA A 28 -36.81 -28.85 5.63
C ALA A 28 -35.91 -29.62 4.64
N GLY A 29 -34.94 -28.92 4.08
CA GLY A 29 -33.78 -29.50 3.41
C GLY A 29 -32.55 -29.15 4.23
N VAL A 30 -31.99 -30.16 4.89
CA VAL A 30 -30.69 -30.10 5.56
C VAL A 30 -29.64 -29.69 4.53
N ARG A 31 -29.12 -28.46 4.63
CA ARG A 31 -27.88 -28.09 3.93
C ARG A 31 -26.73 -28.59 4.77
N THR A 32 -26.16 -29.72 4.37
CA THR A 32 -24.83 -30.13 4.82
C THR A 32 -23.85 -29.02 4.41
N ALA A 33 -23.26 -28.35 5.39
CA ALA A 33 -22.11 -27.49 5.17
C ALA A 33 -20.99 -28.34 4.57
N SER A 34 -20.63 -28.08 3.31
CA SER A 34 -19.34 -28.53 2.79
C SER A 34 -18.25 -27.81 3.58
N PRO A 35 -17.27 -28.51 4.17
CA PRO A 35 -16.15 -27.83 4.81
C PRO A 35 -15.34 -27.15 3.71
N MET A 36 -15.24 -25.82 3.77
CA MET A 36 -14.15 -25.10 3.12
C MET A 36 -12.86 -25.72 3.64
N ALA A 37 -12.16 -26.43 2.76
CA ALA A 37 -10.80 -26.88 3.04
C ALA A 37 -9.99 -25.62 3.34
N ALA A 38 -9.58 -25.47 4.60
CA ALA A 38 -8.56 -24.52 4.98
C ALA A 38 -7.33 -24.84 4.13
N VAL A 39 -7.05 -24.00 3.14
CA VAL A 39 -5.76 -23.98 2.45
C VAL A 39 -4.77 -23.58 3.54
N ARG A 40 -4.09 -24.57 4.12
CA ARG A 40 -2.98 -24.32 5.03
C ARG A 40 -1.92 -23.59 4.21
N PRO A 41 -1.38 -22.44 4.68
CA PRO A 41 -0.24 -21.84 4.00
C PRO A 41 0.87 -22.90 3.94
N ALA A 42 1.39 -23.10 2.74
CA ALA A 42 2.48 -24.03 2.52
C ALA A 42 3.70 -23.44 3.21
N VAL A 43 3.97 -23.87 4.44
CA VAL A 43 5.21 -23.55 5.16
C VAL A 43 6.37 -24.02 4.29
N ARG A 44 7.00 -23.09 3.59
CA ARG A 44 8.21 -23.36 2.81
C ARG A 44 9.32 -23.83 3.75
N SER A 45 10.23 -24.65 3.22
CA SER A 45 11.26 -25.26 4.06
C SER A 45 12.26 -24.19 4.53
N ASN A 46 12.83 -24.32 5.74
CA ASN A 46 13.89 -23.43 6.25
C ASN A 46 15.05 -23.20 5.26
N ARG A 47 15.23 -24.10 4.29
CA ARG A 47 16.25 -24.00 3.24
C ARG A 47 15.95 -22.89 2.21
N GLU A 48 14.69 -22.61 1.91
CA GLU A 48 14.29 -21.57 0.95
C GLU A 48 14.43 -20.17 1.56
N LEU A 49 14.00 -19.99 2.81
CA LEU A 49 14.23 -18.76 3.59
C LEU A 49 15.73 -18.48 3.80
N SER A 50 16.53 -19.52 4.05
CA SER A 50 18.00 -19.37 4.11
C SER A 50 18.61 -18.93 2.77
N GLY A 51 18.00 -19.34 1.65
CA GLY A 51 18.39 -18.90 0.32
C GLY A 51 18.10 -17.42 0.08
N LEU A 52 16.93 -16.94 0.50
CA LEU A 52 16.57 -15.53 0.44
C LEU A 52 17.53 -14.67 1.27
N ASN A 53 17.87 -15.11 2.49
CA ASN A 53 18.84 -14.42 3.34
C ASN A 53 20.22 -14.31 2.69
N SER A 54 20.72 -15.38 2.05
CA SER A 54 21.99 -15.32 1.33
C SER A 54 21.92 -14.41 0.10
N LEU A 55 20.78 -14.40 -0.60
CA LEU A 55 20.59 -13.58 -1.79
C LEU A 55 20.47 -12.09 -1.43
N LEU A 56 19.82 -11.76 -0.30
CA LEU A 56 19.77 -10.40 0.24
C LEU A 56 21.13 -9.94 0.77
N ALA A 57 21.93 -10.83 1.36
CA ALA A 57 23.27 -10.48 1.82
C ALA A 57 24.18 -10.02 0.67
N ASP A 58 24.16 -10.73 -0.47
CA ASP A 58 25.00 -10.39 -1.62
C ASP A 58 24.37 -9.30 -2.51
N ALA A 59 23.09 -9.45 -2.88
CA ALA A 59 22.43 -8.53 -3.82
C ALA A 59 21.88 -7.27 -3.13
N GLY A 60 21.67 -7.30 -1.82
CA GLY A 60 21.15 -6.15 -1.06
C GLY A 60 22.16 -5.00 -0.97
N PHE A 61 23.46 -5.31 -0.85
CA PHE A 61 24.50 -4.27 -0.84
C PHE A 61 24.65 -3.57 -2.20
N GLU A 62 24.54 -4.32 -3.30
CA GLU A 62 24.50 -3.75 -4.64
C GLU A 62 23.26 -2.87 -4.82
N LEU A 63 22.10 -3.34 -4.35
CA LEU A 63 20.85 -2.59 -4.43
C LEU A 63 20.93 -1.25 -3.67
N LEU A 64 21.50 -1.22 -2.47
CA LEU A 64 21.68 0.00 -1.69
C LEU A 64 22.65 0.96 -2.38
N GLN A 65 23.75 0.47 -2.94
CA GLN A 65 24.66 1.31 -3.73
C GLN A 65 23.97 1.93 -4.94
N GLU A 66 23.10 1.18 -5.64
CA GLU A 66 22.32 1.73 -6.75
C GLU A 66 21.39 2.85 -6.27
N LEU A 67 20.69 2.65 -5.15
CA LEU A 67 19.78 3.65 -4.56
C LEU A 67 20.50 4.92 -4.11
N GLU A 68 21.71 4.79 -3.57
CA GLU A 68 22.54 5.90 -3.07
C GLU A 68 23.38 6.59 -4.16
N SER A 69 23.37 6.09 -5.39
CA SER A 69 24.22 6.62 -6.47
C SER A 69 23.94 8.09 -6.78
N ASP A 70 24.99 8.85 -7.09
CA ASP A 70 24.86 10.22 -7.61
C ASP A 70 24.19 10.24 -9.01
N LEU A 71 24.23 9.13 -9.74
CA LEU A 71 23.64 9.00 -11.06
C LEU A 71 22.15 8.66 -10.96
N ALA A 72 21.29 9.58 -11.40
CA ALA A 72 19.84 9.39 -11.39
C ALA A 72 19.38 8.11 -12.12
N SER A 73 20.08 7.70 -13.18
CA SER A 73 19.78 6.44 -13.88
C SER A 73 20.01 5.19 -13.03
N GLU A 74 21.03 5.22 -12.15
CA GLU A 74 21.33 4.10 -11.25
C GLU A 74 20.35 4.08 -10.08
N ARG A 75 20.05 5.24 -9.48
CA ARG A 75 19.01 5.37 -8.44
C ARG A 75 17.66 4.84 -8.93
N ARG A 76 17.27 5.25 -10.13
CA ARG A 76 16.06 4.78 -10.81
C ARG A 76 16.05 3.27 -11.02
N LEU A 77 17.18 2.68 -11.42
CA LEU A 77 17.29 1.23 -11.58
C LEU A 77 17.15 0.52 -10.22
N GLY A 78 17.86 1.00 -9.19
CA GLY A 78 17.77 0.47 -7.83
C GLY A 78 16.35 0.55 -7.28
N ALA A 79 15.69 1.71 -7.40
CA ALA A 79 14.32 1.93 -6.93
C ALA A 79 13.33 1.00 -7.65
N LEU A 80 13.46 0.84 -8.97
CA LEU A 80 12.64 -0.09 -9.74
C LEU A 80 12.87 -1.55 -9.34
N ARG A 81 14.12 -1.95 -9.11
CA ARG A 81 14.47 -3.32 -8.69
C ARG A 81 13.90 -3.61 -7.31
N LEU A 82 14.07 -2.70 -6.36
CA LEU A 82 13.52 -2.85 -5.01
C LEU A 82 12.00 -2.91 -5.05
N ALA A 83 11.35 -2.03 -5.80
CA ALA A 83 9.90 -2.05 -5.94
C ALA A 83 9.37 -3.38 -6.50
N LYS A 84 10.06 -3.95 -7.50
CA LYS A 84 9.73 -5.29 -8.03
C LYS A 84 9.94 -6.41 -7.02
N LEU A 85 10.95 -6.30 -6.15
CA LEU A 85 11.16 -7.25 -5.06
C LEU A 85 10.02 -7.16 -4.05
N ILE A 86 9.61 -5.95 -3.67
CA ILE A 86 8.47 -5.72 -2.77
C ILE A 86 7.18 -6.30 -3.40
N ASP A 87 6.85 -5.91 -4.64
CA ASP A 87 5.62 -6.36 -5.34
C ASP A 87 5.59 -7.87 -5.59
N GLY A 88 6.75 -8.48 -5.81
CA GLY A 88 6.90 -9.92 -6.04
C GLY A 88 7.09 -10.77 -4.78
N SER A 89 7.20 -10.17 -3.59
CA SER A 89 7.45 -10.90 -2.34
C SER A 89 6.22 -11.69 -1.92
N SER A 90 6.43 -12.96 -1.55
CA SER A 90 5.40 -13.76 -0.90
C SER A 90 5.27 -13.46 0.60
N ASP A 91 4.18 -13.90 1.23
CA ASP A 91 3.92 -13.72 2.68
C ASP A 91 5.07 -14.19 3.59
N ASP A 92 5.86 -15.18 3.16
CA ASP A 92 7.00 -15.71 3.90
C ASP A 92 8.30 -14.89 3.66
N GLU A 93 8.41 -14.19 2.52
CA GLU A 93 9.59 -13.44 2.09
C GLU A 93 9.52 -11.96 2.49
N ALA A 94 8.32 -11.39 2.47
CA ALA A 94 8.09 -9.98 2.78
C ALA A 94 8.61 -9.56 4.18
N PRO A 95 8.41 -10.34 5.26
CA PRO A 95 8.95 -9.98 6.58
C PRO A 95 10.48 -9.99 6.62
N VAL A 96 11.12 -10.88 5.87
CA VAL A 96 12.59 -10.99 5.78
C VAL A 96 13.17 -9.79 5.05
N LEU A 97 12.56 -9.42 3.92
CA LEU A 97 12.95 -8.24 3.16
C LEU A 97 12.73 -6.95 3.97
N ALA A 98 11.61 -6.83 4.68
CA ALA A 98 11.32 -5.69 5.54
C ALA A 98 12.35 -5.55 6.68
N ALA A 99 12.73 -6.66 7.31
CA ALA A 99 13.78 -6.66 8.34
C ALA A 99 15.12 -6.20 7.78
N PHE A 100 15.54 -6.72 6.62
CA PHE A 100 16.76 -6.29 5.95
C PHE A 100 16.78 -4.78 5.67
N LEU A 101 15.68 -4.22 5.14
CA LEU A 101 15.61 -2.79 4.80
C LEU A 101 15.67 -1.90 6.05
N ARG A 102 15.09 -2.33 7.17
CA ARG A 102 15.26 -1.61 8.46
C ARG A 102 16.70 -1.66 8.97
N GLU A 103 17.32 -2.83 8.94
CA GLU A 103 18.65 -3.05 9.53
C GLU A 103 19.79 -2.46 8.70
N SER A 104 19.56 -2.23 7.41
CA SER A 104 20.58 -1.74 6.48
C SER A 104 20.63 -0.22 6.32
N GLY A 105 19.72 0.52 6.95
CA GLY A 105 19.58 1.98 6.76
C GLY A 105 18.85 2.36 5.47
N ALA A 106 18.19 1.40 4.81
CA ALA A 106 17.47 1.67 3.57
C ALA A 106 16.33 2.67 3.75
N LEU A 107 15.76 2.78 4.96
CA LEU A 107 14.69 3.75 5.24
C LEU A 107 15.19 5.20 5.11
N ASP A 108 16.38 5.51 5.59
CA ASP A 108 17.02 6.82 5.42
C ASP A 108 17.22 7.15 3.94
N VAL A 109 17.69 6.16 3.16
CA VAL A 109 17.87 6.31 1.71
C VAL A 109 16.53 6.56 1.02
N LEU A 110 15.50 5.76 1.34
CA LEU A 110 14.16 5.93 0.76
C LEU A 110 13.54 7.29 1.11
N MET A 111 13.81 7.81 2.31
CA MET A 111 13.40 9.15 2.72
C MET A 111 14.06 10.26 1.88
N VAL A 112 15.31 10.07 1.47
CA VAL A 112 15.95 10.98 0.49
C VAL A 112 15.30 10.84 -0.90
N LEU A 113 14.97 9.61 -1.31
CA LEU A 113 14.45 9.35 -2.65
C LEU A 113 13.01 9.84 -2.87
N ILE A 114 12.19 9.97 -1.84
CA ILE A 114 10.85 10.56 -2.00
C ILE A 114 10.93 12.05 -2.37
N ASP A 115 12.02 12.74 -2.05
CA ASP A 115 12.26 14.13 -2.45
C ASP A 115 13.02 14.27 -3.78
N ASP A 116 13.29 13.18 -4.50
CA ASP A 116 14.02 13.24 -5.78
C ASP A 116 13.21 14.05 -6.83
N ASP A 117 13.89 14.72 -7.76
CA ASP A 117 13.24 15.46 -8.84
C ASP A 117 12.60 14.52 -9.89
N ASP A 118 13.05 13.26 -9.92
CA ASP A 118 12.57 12.24 -10.82
C ASP A 118 11.33 11.52 -10.29
N VAL A 119 10.20 11.75 -10.96
CA VAL A 119 8.91 11.13 -10.61
C VAL A 119 8.90 9.62 -10.60
N ASP A 120 9.71 8.95 -11.42
CA ASP A 120 9.75 7.49 -11.34
C ASP A 120 10.54 7.03 -10.11
N ILE A 121 11.47 7.82 -9.59
CA ILE A 121 12.21 7.49 -8.38
C ILE A 121 11.29 7.67 -7.17
N TYR A 122 10.73 8.87 -6.97
CA TYR A 122 9.94 9.12 -5.78
C TYR A 122 8.66 8.28 -5.73
N GLN A 123 8.03 7.96 -6.88
CA GLN A 123 6.86 7.08 -6.88
C GLN A 123 7.17 5.67 -6.38
N GLN A 124 8.32 5.11 -6.79
CA GLN A 124 8.73 3.79 -6.33
C GLN A 124 9.08 3.84 -4.85
N ALA A 125 9.79 4.87 -4.40
CA ALA A 125 10.09 5.07 -2.99
C ALA A 125 8.81 5.16 -2.13
N LEU A 126 7.82 5.94 -2.56
CA LEU A 126 6.52 6.04 -1.89
C LEU A 126 5.78 4.69 -1.82
N MET A 127 5.78 3.94 -2.92
CA MET A 127 5.17 2.61 -2.97
C MET A 127 5.89 1.63 -2.04
N ILE A 128 7.22 1.67 -1.98
CA ILE A 128 8.03 0.83 -1.08
C ILE A 128 7.71 1.18 0.37
N LEU A 129 7.77 2.46 0.75
CA LEU A 129 7.48 2.90 2.13
C LEU A 129 6.06 2.54 2.55
N GLY A 130 5.08 2.73 1.68
CA GLY A 130 3.69 2.36 1.97
C GLY A 130 3.52 0.86 2.23
N ASN A 131 4.23 -0.01 1.50
CA ASN A 131 4.24 -1.44 1.79
C ASN A 131 4.95 -1.75 3.11
N LEU A 132 6.11 -1.15 3.40
CA LEU A 132 6.83 -1.41 4.65
C LEU A 132 6.07 -0.95 5.91
N ALA A 133 5.23 0.09 5.78
CA ALA A 133 4.31 0.50 6.83
C ALA A 133 3.06 -0.38 6.94
N SER A 134 2.81 -1.30 6.01
CA SER A 134 1.64 -2.17 6.02
C SER A 134 1.86 -3.41 6.89
N ASP A 135 0.97 -3.64 7.84
CA ASP A 135 0.95 -4.87 8.66
C ASP A 135 0.75 -6.14 7.81
N ALA A 136 0.19 -6.00 6.61
CA ALA A 136 0.01 -7.12 5.68
C ALA A 136 1.31 -7.53 4.99
N PHE A 137 2.23 -6.59 4.77
CA PHE A 137 3.53 -6.86 4.17
C PHE A 137 4.58 -7.19 5.23
N ASP A 138 4.57 -6.43 6.33
CA ASP A 138 5.48 -6.59 7.44
C ASP A 138 4.72 -6.69 8.76
N PRO A 139 4.66 -7.86 9.39
CA PRO A 139 4.06 -8.01 10.72
C PRO A 139 4.71 -7.15 11.81
N ASN A 140 5.93 -6.63 11.58
CA ASN A 140 6.64 -5.73 12.47
C ASN A 140 6.62 -4.26 11.99
N SER A 141 5.65 -3.91 11.13
CA SER A 141 5.49 -2.57 10.54
C SER A 141 5.50 -1.45 11.59
N ALA A 142 5.06 -1.71 12.82
CA ALA A 142 5.11 -0.76 13.93
C ALA A 142 6.51 -0.17 14.14
N LEU A 143 7.56 -0.98 14.02
CA LEU A 143 8.95 -0.51 14.11
C LEU A 143 9.32 0.35 12.90
N THR A 144 8.91 -0.04 11.69
CA THR A 144 9.09 0.78 10.48
C THR A 144 8.42 2.14 10.65
N LYS A 145 7.17 2.19 11.16
CA LYS A 145 6.42 3.42 11.39
C LYS A 145 7.13 4.34 12.38
N GLU A 146 7.62 3.79 13.50
CA GLU A 146 8.40 4.54 14.49
C GLU A 146 9.64 5.16 13.87
N MET A 147 10.44 4.38 13.14
CA MET A 147 11.63 4.87 12.44
C MET A 147 11.31 5.96 11.41
N LEU A 148 10.22 5.81 10.64
CA LEU A 148 9.81 6.82 9.67
C LEU A 148 9.32 8.12 10.35
N LEU A 149 8.65 8.02 11.49
CA LEU A 149 8.25 9.19 12.27
C LEU A 149 9.45 9.94 12.84
N ASP A 150 10.49 9.23 13.27
CA ASP A 150 11.76 9.83 13.72
C ASP A 150 12.49 10.56 12.57
N LEU A 151 12.26 10.15 11.32
CA LEU A 151 12.74 10.79 10.09
C LEU A 151 11.80 11.90 9.58
N ASP A 152 10.79 12.31 10.37
CA ASP A 152 9.79 13.33 10.01
C ASP A 152 9.05 13.04 8.69
N VAL A 153 8.75 11.77 8.41
CA VAL A 153 8.14 11.31 7.14
C VAL A 153 6.92 12.11 6.71
N LEU A 154 6.11 12.60 7.65
CA LEU A 154 4.91 13.39 7.33
C LEU A 154 5.25 14.72 6.64
N ALA A 155 6.35 15.37 7.01
CA ALA A 155 6.78 16.60 6.36
C ALA A 155 7.12 16.39 4.88
N HIS A 156 7.64 15.20 4.55
CA HIS A 156 8.00 14.81 3.19
C HIS A 156 6.80 14.29 2.38
N LEU A 157 5.86 13.57 3.00
CA LEU A 157 4.68 13.02 2.30
C LEU A 157 3.64 14.09 1.91
N LEU A 158 3.40 15.08 2.77
CA LEU A 158 2.33 16.07 2.57
C LEU A 158 2.45 16.91 1.28
N PRO A 159 3.65 17.35 0.84
CA PRO A 159 3.84 18.00 -0.46
C PRO A 159 3.31 17.17 -1.65
N HIS A 160 3.50 15.85 -1.64
CA HIS A 160 3.10 14.99 -2.76
C HIS A 160 1.58 14.83 -2.91
N LEU A 161 0.80 15.01 -1.83
CA LEU A 161 -0.67 15.06 -1.91
C LEU A 161 -1.17 16.26 -2.72
N ARG A 162 -0.36 17.32 -2.81
CA ARG A 162 -0.75 18.61 -3.42
C ARG A 162 -0.31 18.74 -4.87
N VAL A 163 0.42 17.77 -5.40
CA VAL A 163 0.87 17.78 -6.80
C VAL A 163 -0.38 17.72 -7.69
N ALA A 164 -0.60 18.80 -8.45
CA ALA A 164 -1.85 19.05 -9.15
C ALA A 164 -2.18 17.94 -10.17
N SER A 165 -3.40 17.44 -10.07
CA SER A 165 -3.98 16.42 -10.93
C SER A 165 -4.17 16.96 -12.36
N GLY A 166 -3.67 16.23 -13.35
CA GLY A 166 -3.77 16.64 -14.76
C GLY A 166 -3.18 15.64 -15.77
N THR A 167 -2.33 14.72 -15.31
CA THR A 167 -1.88 13.55 -16.09
C THR A 167 -1.92 12.30 -15.22
N MET A 168 -2.21 11.14 -15.83
CA MET A 168 -2.33 9.82 -15.16
C MET A 168 -1.10 9.47 -14.31
N ARG A 169 0.09 9.98 -14.69
CA ARG A 169 1.32 9.78 -13.93
C ARG A 169 1.24 10.39 -12.54
N PHE A 170 0.64 11.58 -12.37
CA PHE A 170 0.51 12.23 -11.06
C PHE A 170 -0.57 11.61 -10.17
N GLU A 171 -1.55 10.90 -10.76
CA GLU A 171 -2.57 10.17 -9.99
C GLU A 171 -1.97 8.97 -9.24
N ALA A 172 -1.01 8.28 -9.85
CA ALA A 172 -0.26 7.21 -9.17
C ALA A 172 0.52 7.73 -7.95
N THR A 173 1.12 8.92 -8.04
CA THR A 173 1.77 9.57 -6.88
C THR A 173 0.79 9.75 -5.74
N GLN A 174 -0.37 10.36 -5.99
CA GLN A 174 -1.37 10.61 -4.94
C GLN A 174 -1.87 9.30 -4.31
N LEU A 175 -2.06 8.26 -5.13
CA LEU A 175 -2.44 6.94 -4.63
C LEU A 175 -1.37 6.35 -3.69
N TYR A 176 -0.10 6.36 -4.10
CA TYR A 176 0.99 5.82 -3.27
C TYR A 176 1.19 6.61 -1.98
N VAL A 177 1.11 7.94 -2.03
CA VAL A 177 1.20 8.78 -0.83
C VAL A 177 0.02 8.53 0.10
N ALA A 178 -1.20 8.45 -0.42
CA ALA A 178 -2.39 8.19 0.38
C ALA A 178 -2.33 6.80 1.02
N ALA A 179 -1.88 5.79 0.28
CA ALA A 179 -1.66 4.44 0.82
C ALA A 179 -0.58 4.44 1.91
N CYS A 180 0.54 5.14 1.69
CA CYS A 180 1.59 5.26 2.69
C CYS A 180 1.09 5.95 3.97
N LEU A 181 0.35 7.06 3.84
CA LEU A 181 -0.25 7.78 4.97
C LEU A 181 -1.35 6.98 5.69
N GLN A 182 -2.07 6.10 4.98
CA GLN A 182 -3.05 5.21 5.59
C GLN A 182 -2.40 4.12 6.44
N ASN A 183 -1.21 3.69 6.07
CA ASN A 183 -0.49 2.61 6.74
C ASN A 183 0.38 3.08 7.90
N LEU A 184 0.82 4.34 7.88
CA LEU A 184 1.48 5.05 9.00
C LEU A 184 0.51 5.26 10.18
#